data_AF-A0A419KC03-F1
#
_entry.id   AF-A0A419KC03-F1
#
_cell.length_a   1.000
_cell.length_b   1.000
_cell.length_c   1.000
_cell.angle_alpha   90.00
_cell.angle_beta   90.00
_cell.angle_gamma   90.00
#
_symmetry.space_group_name_H-M   'P 1'
#
loop_
_entity.id
_entity.type
_entity.pdbx_description
1 polymer ?
#
loop_
_entity_poly.entity_id
_entity_poly.type
_entity_poly.pdbx_seq_one_letter_code
_entity_poly.pdbx_strand_id
1 'polypeptide(L)' 'MSTSIPYMMTANLLSPLDYADYTSKSLDHLGIVATVCKEICLADEINRVVGVDPRQKVTCGEAVVAIA' A
#
# COMPACT_ATOMS: atom_id res chain seq x y z
N MET A 1 39.38 19.45 -21.19
CA MET A 1 38.70 18.15 -21.27
C MET A 1 38.18 17.83 -19.89
N SER A 2 36.86 17.84 -19.70
CA SER A 2 36.21 17.67 -18.39
C SER A 2 36.20 16.18 -18.04
N THR A 3 36.92 15.78 -17.00
CA THR A 3 36.85 14.42 -16.44
C THR A 3 35.77 14.40 -15.36
N SER A 4 34.60 13.87 -15.72
CA SER A 4 33.50 13.62 -14.79
C SER A 4 33.96 12.68 -13.67
N ILE A 5 33.95 13.17 -12.43
CA ILE A 5 34.15 12.35 -11.23
C ILE A 5 32.84 11.60 -10.98
N PRO A 6 32.81 10.26 -10.92
CA PRO A 6 31.61 9.54 -10.52
C PRO A 6 31.41 9.75 -9.02
N TYR A 7 30.38 10.52 -8.66
CA TYR A 7 29.89 10.61 -7.29
C TYR A 7 29.30 9.25 -6.89
N MET A 8 30.15 8.38 -6.35
CA MET A 8 29.74 7.18 -5.64
C MET A 8 29.93 7.43 -4.14
N MET A 9 28.83 7.86 -3.52
CA MET A 9 28.34 7.35 -2.24
C MET A 9 29.37 7.25 -1.09
N THR A 10 29.79 8.40 -0.54
CA THR A 10 30.37 8.42 0.82
C THR A 10 29.24 8.42 1.84
N ALA A 11 28.59 7.28 2.02
CA ALA A 11 27.63 7.09 3.10
C ALA A 11 27.68 5.63 3.57
N ASN A 12 28.77 5.25 4.23
CA ASN A 12 28.74 4.07 5.08
C ASN A 12 29.58 4.27 6.35
N LEU A 13 28.92 4.71 7.42
CA LEU A 13 29.37 4.53 8.79
C LEU A 13 28.26 3.90 9.66
N LEU A 14 27.34 3.13 9.08
CA LEU A 14 26.45 2.22 9.80
C LEU A 14 26.52 0.83 9.13
N SER A 15 27.21 -0.09 9.80
CA SER A 15 27.26 -1.56 9.65
C SER A 15 26.63 -2.25 8.41
N PRO A 16 27.34 -3.20 7.74
CA PRO A 16 26.83 -4.05 6.66
C PRO A 16 25.73 -5.07 7.01
N LEU A 17 25.01 -4.90 8.13
CA LEU A 17 23.95 -5.83 8.54
C LEU A 17 22.60 -5.25 8.09
N ASP A 18 21.81 -6.04 7.36
CA ASP A 18 20.41 -5.83 6.93
C ASP A 18 20.09 -5.22 5.55
N TYR A 19 21.04 -5.03 4.63
CA TYR A 19 20.63 -4.71 3.24
C TYR A 19 20.07 -5.92 2.46
N ALA A 20 20.14 -7.12 3.04
CA ALA A 20 19.69 -8.36 2.40
C ALA A 20 18.16 -8.58 2.46
N ASP A 21 17.43 -7.80 3.27
CA ASP A 21 15.98 -7.99 3.51
C ASP A 21 15.13 -6.76 3.14
N TYR A 22 15.64 -5.82 2.35
CA TYR A 22 14.80 -4.75 1.82
C TYR A 22 13.90 -5.27 0.69
N THR A 23 12.70 -5.70 1.06
CA THR A 23 11.62 -6.08 0.14
C THR A 23 10.65 -4.91 -0.05
N SER A 24 10.61 -4.37 -1.26
CA SER A 24 9.67 -3.33 -1.68
C SER A 24 8.53 -3.97 -2.47
N LYS A 25 7.28 -3.68 -2.10
CA LYS A 25 6.11 -4.04 -2.91
C LYS A 25 5.74 -2.85 -3.81
N SER A 26 5.70 -3.09 -5.11
CA SER A 26 5.10 -2.14 -6.06
C SER A 26 3.59 -2.16 -5.84
N LEU A 27 3.07 -1.16 -5.13
CA LEU A 27 1.63 -0.92 -5.00
C LEU A 27 1.24 0.17 -6.00
N ASP A 28 0.23 -0.11 -6.82
CA ASP A 28 -0.43 0.93 -7.62
C ASP A 28 -1.33 1.81 -6.72
N HIS A 29 -1.92 2.85 -7.30
CA HIS A 29 -2.81 3.75 -6.57
C HIS A 29 -3.94 3.00 -5.87
N LEU A 30 -4.51 1.99 -6.53
CA LEU A 30 -5.57 1.12 -6.01
C LEU A 30 -5.08 0.31 -4.79
N GLY A 31 -3.88 -0.26 -4.83
CA GLY A 31 -3.28 -1.00 -3.72
C GLY A 31 -3.05 -0.11 -2.48
N ILE A 32 -2.67 1.15 -2.69
CA ILE A 32 -2.53 2.13 -1.59
C ILE A 32 -3.90 2.47 -1.00
N VAL A 33 -4.86 2.84 -1.83
CA VAL A 33 -6.22 3.21 -1.38
C VAL A 33 -6.91 2.04 -0.70
N ALA A 34 -6.85 0.83 -1.27
CA ALA A 34 -7.41 -0.37 -0.67
C ALA A 34 -6.78 -0.70 0.69
N THR A 35 -5.48 -0.46 0.86
CA THR A 35 -4.80 -0.64 2.15
C THR A 35 -5.34 0.34 3.19
N VAL A 36 -5.45 1.63 2.83
CA VAL A 36 -6.03 2.65 3.73
C VAL A 36 -7.49 2.33 4.07
N CYS A 37 -8.32 1.96 3.08
CA CYS A 37 -9.72 1.57 3.30
C CYS A 37 -9.84 0.40 4.28
N LYS A 38 -8.90 -0.55 4.22
CA LYS A 38 -8.83 -1.68 5.15
C LYS A 38 -8.41 -1.27 6.55
N GLU A 39 -7.41 -0.39 6.68
CA GLU A 39 -6.92 0.10 7.98
C GLU A 39 -7.97 0.88 8.77
N ILE A 40 -8.87 1.60 8.08
CA ILE A 40 -9.94 2.38 8.71
C ILE A 40 -11.28 1.64 8.82
N CYS A 41 -11.33 0.33 8.48
CA CYS A 41 -12.57 -0.46 8.46
C CYS A 41 -13.70 0.17 7.63
N LEU A 42 -13.38 0.78 6.48
CA LEU A 42 -14.36 1.53 5.68
C LEU A 42 -15.53 0.64 5.20
N ALA A 43 -15.26 -0.60 4.82
CA ALA A 43 -16.30 -1.52 4.37
C ALA A 43 -17.32 -1.81 5.49
N ASP A 44 -16.86 -1.95 6.74
CA ASP A 44 -17.72 -2.20 7.90
C ASP A 44 -18.58 -0.97 8.23
N GLU A 45 -18.00 0.22 8.13
CA GLU A 45 -18.71 1.49 8.29
C GLU A 45 -19.86 1.62 7.28
N ILE A 46 -19.59 1.33 6.00
CA ILE A 46 -20.60 1.35 4.93
C ILE A 46 -21.68 0.30 5.20
N ASN A 47 -21.29 -0.94 5.54
CA ASN A 47 -22.22 -2.02 5.82
C ASN A 47 -23.09 -1.72 7.04
N ARG A 48 -22.58 -0.99 8.05
CA ARG A 48 -23.37 -0.53 9.19
C ARG A 48 -24.43 0.50 8.80
N VAL A 49 -24.11 1.42 7.90
CA VAL A 49 -25.03 2.50 7.46
C VAL A 49 -26.07 1.99 6.47
N VAL A 50 -25.64 1.21 5.48
CA VAL A 50 -26.49 0.73 4.38
C VAL A 50 -27.25 -0.55 4.77
N GLY A 51 -26.71 -1.32 5.71
CA GLY A 51 -27.17 -2.67 6.01
C GLY A 51 -26.60 -3.71 5.04
N VAL A 52 -26.73 -4.98 5.42
CA VAL A 52 -26.26 -6.14 4.62
C VAL A 52 -27.47 -7.01 4.27
N ASP A 53 -27.67 -7.30 2.98
CA ASP A 53 -28.67 -8.27 2.52
C ASP A 53 -27.98 -9.63 2.27
N PRO A 54 -28.39 -10.71 2.95
CA PRO A 54 -27.76 -12.03 2.81
C PRO A 54 -27.87 -12.65 1.40
N ARG A 55 -28.71 -12.09 0.52
CA ARG A 55 -28.80 -12.50 -0.89
C ARG A 55 -27.72 -11.87 -1.76
N GLN A 56 -27.04 -10.82 -1.29
CA GLN A 56 -25.95 -10.18 -2.00
C GLN A 56 -24.71 -11.09 -2.00
N LYS A 57 -24.07 -11.22 -3.17
CA LYS A 57 -22.81 -11.98 -3.30
C LYS A 57 -21.61 -11.23 -2.72
N VAL A 58 -21.70 -9.92 -2.68
CA VAL A 58 -20.68 -8.98 -2.19
C VAL A 58 -21.44 -7.87 -1.49
N THR A 59 -20.99 -7.47 -0.31
CA THR A 59 -21.59 -6.38 0.45
C THR A 59 -21.34 -5.03 -0.23
N CYS A 60 -22.15 -4.03 0.07
CA CYS A 60 -21.94 -2.68 -0.47
C CYS A 60 -20.56 -2.12 -0.10
N GLY A 61 -20.09 -2.34 1.14
CA GLY A 61 -18.77 -1.93 1.58
C GLY A 61 -17.63 -2.57 0.78
N GLU A 62 -17.70 -3.89 0.54
CA GLU A 62 -16.71 -4.61 -0.27
C GLU A 62 -16.70 -4.13 -1.73
N ALA A 63 -17.88 -3.87 -2.30
CA ALA A 63 -17.98 -3.35 -3.67
C ALA A 63 -17.33 -1.98 -3.82
N VAL A 64 -17.47 -1.09 -2.83
CA VAL A 64 -16.84 0.25 -2.83
C VAL A 64 -15.32 0.14 -2.75
N VAL A 65 -14.78 -0.73 -1.89
CA VAL A 65 -13.32 -0.92 -1.78
C VAL A 65 -12.73 -1.50 -3.06
N ALA A 66 -13.47 -2.34 -3.78
CA ALA A 66 -12.99 -2.98 -5.01
C ALA A 66 -12.91 -2.04 -6.23
N ILE A 67 -13.60 -0.89 -6.20
CA ILE A 67 -13.60 0.11 -7.29
C ILE A 67 -12.80 1.37 -6.98
N ALA A 68 -12.21 1.45 -5.77
CA ALA A 68 -11.54 2.63 -5.24
C ALA A 68 -10.16 2.88 -5.87
#